data_AF-A0A1Y3MJG5-F1
#
_entry.id   AF-A0A1Y3MJG5-F1
#
_cell.length_a   1.000
_cell.length_b   1.000
_cell.length_c   1.000
_cell.angle_alpha   90.00
_cell.angle_beta   90.00
_cell.angle_gamma   90.00
#
_symmetry.space_group_name_H-M   'P 1'
#
loop_
_entity.id
_entity.type
_entity.pdbx_description
1 polymer ?
#
loop_
_entity_poly.entity_id
_entity_poly.type
_entity_poly.pdbx_seq_one_letter_code
_entity_poly.pdbx_strand_id
1 'polypeptide(L)'
;MTILWINLFVVYILSFFSRYSAKSMSNGIVPVQPNKMLSFLAMASLVIVSGLRNNIGDTYFYMYSYAHNEFSWSNIDFSGDFGFDLLQMFLQHFSKDPQIMVFFVALVTNVLIVITLYKYSRMFELALFVYITGGMYLVSMNGIRQFLAASIVFLATKYIFNGNWKKYILIVLLAAMIHKSALVLIPIYFLVRRRAWAWDTYVLLFFSVIIVIGFNQFSSALFSALESTQYGHYKDFAEGGANVLRVAVSAVPIVLAYLGREKLREVFPKSDYIVNMSLIGLVFMIISTQNWIFARFTIYFSLYQLILISWIVVLFSKKDRNFVYYGLLLCYLIYYFYESVISLGIIYTSKYISL
;
A
#
# COMPACT_ATOMS: atom_id res chain seq x y z
N MET A 1 0.64 -18.49 -11.55
CA MET A 1 0.01 -17.22 -11.98
C MET A 1 -1.49 -17.30 -12.23
N THR A 2 -2.03 -18.42 -12.73
CA THR A 2 -3.46 -18.58 -13.09
C THR A 2 -4.44 -18.05 -12.04
N ILE A 3 -4.28 -18.43 -10.76
CA ILE A 3 -5.15 -17.99 -9.66
C ILE A 3 -5.14 -16.46 -9.50
N LEU A 4 -3.98 -15.81 -9.65
CA LEU A 4 -3.88 -14.35 -9.54
C LEU A 4 -4.55 -13.64 -10.73
N TRP A 5 -4.49 -14.22 -11.93
CA TRP A 5 -5.20 -13.70 -13.11
C TRP A 5 -6.72 -13.84 -12.98
N ILE A 6 -7.20 -14.99 -12.49
CA ILE A 6 -8.62 -15.21 -12.19
C ILE A 6 -9.08 -14.20 -11.14
N ASN A 7 -8.30 -13.99 -10.07
CA ASN A 7 -8.62 -13.00 -9.05
C ASN A 7 -8.72 -11.58 -9.63
N LEU A 8 -7.77 -11.19 -10.49
CA LEU A 8 -7.83 -9.88 -11.18
C LEU A 8 -9.12 -9.73 -11.97
N PHE A 9 -9.47 -10.73 -12.78
CA PHE A 9 -10.69 -10.71 -13.59
C PHE A 9 -11.94 -10.61 -12.72
N VAL A 10 -12.08 -11.48 -11.71
CA VAL A 10 -13.23 -11.51 -10.79
C VAL A 10 -13.39 -10.18 -10.06
N VAL A 11 -12.30 -9.66 -9.49
CA VAL A 11 -12.31 -8.37 -8.77
C VAL A 11 -12.69 -7.23 -9.69
N TYR A 12 -12.13 -7.16 -10.90
CA TYR A 12 -12.46 -6.11 -11.87
C TYR A 12 -13.93 -6.16 -12.28
N ILE A 13 -14.45 -7.33 -12.67
CA ILE A 13 -15.84 -7.49 -13.11
C ILE A 13 -16.82 -7.13 -11.99
N LEU A 14 -16.63 -7.69 -10.79
CA LEU A 14 -17.50 -7.41 -9.65
C LEU A 14 -17.48 -5.93 -9.26
N SER A 15 -16.30 -5.31 -9.21
CA SER A 15 -16.17 -3.89 -8.87
C SER A 15 -16.70 -2.97 -9.97
N PHE A 16 -16.55 -3.34 -11.25
CA PHE A 16 -17.12 -2.62 -12.39
C PHE A 16 -18.64 -2.58 -12.30
N PHE A 17 -19.29 -3.74 -12.13
CA PHE A 17 -20.74 -3.80 -11.94
C PHE A 17 -21.19 -3.17 -10.63
N SER A 18 -20.35 -3.20 -9.59
CA SER A 18 -20.60 -2.48 -8.34
C SER A 18 -20.73 -0.97 -8.58
N ARG A 19 -19.82 -0.38 -9.35
CA ARG A 19 -19.92 1.04 -9.72
C ARG A 19 -21.04 1.30 -10.73
N TYR A 20 -21.27 0.40 -11.69
CA TYR A 20 -22.36 0.55 -12.66
C TYR A 20 -23.73 0.67 -11.97
N SER A 21 -23.94 -0.15 -10.93
CA SER A 21 -25.14 -0.14 -10.09
C SER A 21 -25.03 0.82 -8.90
N ALA A 22 -24.21 1.87 -8.99
CA ALA A 22 -24.00 2.83 -7.92
C ALA A 22 -25.20 3.76 -7.72
N LYS A 23 -25.42 4.18 -6.47
CA LYS A 23 -26.43 5.18 -6.11
C LYS A 23 -25.78 6.56 -6.02
N SER A 24 -26.51 7.61 -6.39
CA SER A 24 -26.07 8.99 -6.19
C SER A 24 -25.99 9.32 -4.68
N MET A 25 -24.98 10.08 -4.28
CA MET A 25 -24.82 10.59 -2.92
C MET A 25 -24.78 12.12 -2.93
N SER A 26 -25.65 12.75 -2.14
CA SER A 26 -25.70 14.22 -2.01
C SER A 26 -24.60 14.80 -1.12
N ASN A 27 -24.26 14.11 -0.02
CA ASN A 27 -23.39 14.65 1.04
C ASN A 27 -22.06 13.87 1.22
N GLY A 28 -21.63 13.14 0.19
CA GLY A 28 -20.39 12.36 0.20
C GLY A 28 -19.21 13.11 -0.43
N ILE A 29 -17.97 12.79 0.00
CA ILE A 29 -16.76 13.24 -0.70
C ILE A 29 -16.76 12.74 -2.16
N VAL A 30 -17.23 11.50 -2.35
CA VAL A 30 -17.49 10.91 -3.67
C VAL A 30 -18.99 11.05 -3.94
N PRO A 31 -19.41 11.55 -5.12
CA PRO A 31 -20.82 11.78 -5.44
C PRO A 31 -21.59 10.50 -5.77
N VAL A 32 -20.95 9.33 -5.72
CA VAL A 32 -21.55 8.04 -6.02
C VAL A 32 -21.12 7.00 -4.98
N GLN A 33 -22.03 6.09 -4.65
CA GLN A 33 -21.77 4.96 -3.76
C GLN A 33 -21.92 3.65 -4.52
N PRO A 34 -20.85 2.86 -4.70
CA PRO A 34 -20.91 1.57 -5.38
C PRO A 34 -21.85 0.57 -4.66
N ASN A 35 -22.39 -0.42 -5.37
CA ASN A 35 -23.24 -1.45 -4.78
C ASN A 35 -22.47 -2.25 -3.70
N LYS A 36 -22.97 -2.22 -2.46
CA LYS A 36 -22.33 -2.83 -1.29
C LYS A 36 -22.09 -4.34 -1.45
N MET A 37 -23.06 -5.08 -1.99
CA MET A 37 -22.96 -6.54 -2.15
C MET A 37 -21.86 -6.90 -3.15
N LEU A 38 -21.85 -6.26 -4.32
CA LEU A 38 -20.82 -6.51 -5.33
C LEU A 38 -19.43 -6.07 -4.87
N SER A 39 -19.34 -4.95 -4.14
CA SER A 39 -18.09 -4.52 -3.49
C SER A 39 -17.60 -5.53 -2.45
N PHE A 40 -18.52 -6.10 -1.66
CA PHE A 40 -18.21 -7.15 -0.69
C PHE A 40 -17.70 -8.42 -1.35
N LEU A 41 -18.31 -8.85 -2.46
CA LEU A 41 -17.84 -10.02 -3.22
C LEU A 41 -16.44 -9.80 -3.81
N ALA A 42 -16.16 -8.60 -4.35
CA ALA A 42 -14.82 -8.26 -4.82
C ALA A 42 -13.78 -8.29 -3.67
N MET A 43 -14.14 -7.75 -2.50
CA MET A 43 -13.32 -7.81 -1.29
C MET A 43 -13.10 -9.25 -0.83
N ALA A 44 -14.14 -10.09 -0.84
CA ALA A 44 -14.04 -11.49 -0.46
C ALA A 44 -13.07 -12.26 -1.37
N SER A 45 -13.08 -12.00 -2.69
CA SER A 45 -12.11 -12.59 -3.62
C SER A 45 -10.67 -12.23 -3.25
N LEU A 46 -10.38 -10.94 -2.97
CA LEU A 46 -9.07 -10.48 -2.50
C LEU A 46 -8.67 -11.18 -1.19
N VAL A 47 -9.59 -11.31 -0.24
CA VAL A 47 -9.29 -11.95 1.05
C VAL A 47 -9.02 -13.43 0.88
N ILE A 48 -9.83 -14.16 0.10
CA ILE A 48 -9.71 -15.60 -0.08
C ILE A 48 -8.38 -15.93 -0.77
N VAL A 49 -8.07 -15.26 -1.88
CA VAL A 49 -6.84 -15.52 -2.63
C VAL A 49 -5.61 -15.11 -1.82
N SER A 50 -5.63 -13.98 -1.12
CA SER A 50 -4.50 -13.59 -0.27
C SER A 50 -4.38 -14.52 0.94
N GLY A 51 -5.49 -14.80 1.61
CA GLY A 51 -5.53 -15.49 2.89
C GLY A 51 -5.29 -17.00 2.82
N LEU A 52 -5.47 -17.64 1.66
CA LEU A 52 -5.25 -19.07 1.47
C LEU A 52 -3.90 -19.42 0.84
N ARG A 53 -3.05 -18.44 0.58
CA ARG A 53 -1.69 -18.65 0.03
C ARG A 53 -0.77 -19.30 1.07
N ASN A 54 0.37 -19.83 0.61
CA ASN A 54 1.43 -20.33 1.50
C ASN A 54 2.88 -19.92 1.13
N ASN A 55 3.13 -19.17 0.04
CA ASN A 55 4.50 -19.02 -0.48
C ASN A 55 4.93 -17.60 -0.93
N ILE A 56 4.02 -16.62 -0.98
CA ILE A 56 4.38 -15.29 -1.50
C ILE A 56 5.16 -14.49 -0.45
N GLY A 57 6.32 -13.96 -0.84
CA GLY A 57 7.10 -13.05 -0.01
C GLY A 57 7.55 -13.67 1.31
N ASP A 58 7.37 -12.93 2.40
CA ASP A 58 7.73 -13.37 3.75
C ASP A 58 6.74 -14.36 4.38
N THR A 59 5.67 -14.74 3.66
CA THR A 59 4.61 -15.63 4.18
C THR A 59 5.16 -16.92 4.77
N TYR A 60 6.11 -17.57 4.11
CA TYR A 60 6.72 -18.81 4.59
C TYR A 60 7.37 -18.64 5.96
N PHE A 61 8.13 -17.55 6.17
CA PHE A 61 8.82 -17.28 7.43
C PHE A 61 7.84 -17.05 8.58
N TYR A 62 6.76 -16.31 8.34
CA TYR A 62 5.73 -16.11 9.36
C TYR A 62 4.95 -17.40 9.65
N MET A 63 4.66 -18.21 8.64
CA MET A 63 4.02 -19.51 8.87
C MET A 63 4.92 -20.42 9.72
N TYR A 64 6.22 -20.46 9.42
CA TYR A 64 7.20 -21.22 10.19
C TYR A 64 7.28 -20.72 11.65
N SER A 65 7.48 -19.41 11.83
CA SER A 65 7.52 -18.77 13.15
C SER A 65 6.26 -19.02 13.96
N TYR A 66 5.07 -18.94 13.33
CA TYR A 66 3.81 -19.16 14.02
C TYR A 66 3.64 -20.61 14.49
N ALA A 67 4.13 -21.58 13.72
CA ALA A 67 4.01 -22.99 14.06
C ALA A 67 5.01 -23.45 15.14
N HIS A 68 6.20 -22.83 15.21
CA HIS A 68 7.30 -23.29 16.06
C HIS A 68 7.53 -22.43 17.31
N ASN A 69 7.09 -21.17 17.31
CA ASN A 69 7.24 -20.30 18.48
C ASN A 69 6.02 -20.40 19.40
N GLU A 70 6.27 -20.40 20.69
CA GLU A 70 5.24 -20.21 21.72
C GLU A 70 5.15 -18.73 22.08
N PHE A 71 4.09 -18.07 21.64
CA PHE A 71 3.82 -16.68 22.01
C PHE A 71 3.07 -16.64 23.34
N SER A 72 3.72 -16.09 24.36
CA SER A 72 3.19 -15.93 25.71
C SER A 72 3.68 -14.62 26.31
N TRP A 73 3.04 -14.15 27.38
CA TRP A 73 3.45 -12.93 28.08
C TRP A 73 4.91 -12.94 28.55
N SER A 74 5.48 -14.12 28.84
CA SER A 74 6.87 -14.27 29.26
C SER A 74 7.87 -14.22 28.10
N ASN A 75 7.43 -14.54 26.88
CA ASN A 75 8.32 -14.75 25.73
C ASN A 75 8.23 -13.61 24.69
N ILE A 76 7.26 -12.70 24.82
CA ILE A 76 7.11 -11.56 23.92
C ILE A 76 8.12 -10.46 24.28
N ASP A 77 8.88 -10.00 23.29
CA ASP A 77 9.74 -8.82 23.41
C ASP A 77 8.92 -7.53 23.19
N PHE A 78 8.60 -6.85 24.30
CA PHE A 78 7.85 -5.59 24.30
C PHE A 78 8.66 -4.37 23.81
N SER A 79 9.95 -4.51 23.50
CA SER A 79 10.77 -3.43 22.94
C SER A 79 10.61 -3.26 21.41
N GLY A 80 10.10 -4.30 20.73
CA GLY A 80 9.94 -4.39 19.28
C GLY A 80 8.50 -4.27 18.76
N ASP A 81 8.18 -5.03 17.72
CA ASP A 81 6.87 -5.08 17.04
C ASP A 81 5.86 -5.99 17.80
N PHE A 82 5.77 -5.82 19.12
CA PHE A 82 5.07 -6.72 20.04
C PHE A 82 3.56 -6.86 19.79
N GLY A 83 2.94 -5.86 19.17
CA GLY A 83 1.51 -5.90 18.82
C GLY A 83 1.18 -7.00 17.82
N PHE A 84 2.11 -7.35 16.93
CA PHE A 84 1.93 -8.51 16.05
C PHE A 84 2.10 -9.83 16.80
N ASP A 85 3.02 -9.90 17.76
CA ASP A 85 3.21 -11.10 18.58
C ASP A 85 2.03 -11.34 19.53
N LEU A 86 1.43 -10.27 20.07
CA LEU A 86 0.16 -10.36 20.81
C LEU A 86 -0.98 -10.88 19.93
N LEU A 87 -1.03 -10.48 18.65
CA LEU A 87 -2.00 -11.02 17.69
C LEU A 87 -1.73 -12.52 17.46
N GLN A 88 -0.48 -12.93 17.27
CA GLN A 88 -0.13 -14.34 17.09
C GLN A 88 -0.48 -15.16 18.34
N MET A 89 -0.17 -14.65 19.53
CA MET A 89 -0.58 -15.23 20.81
C MET A 89 -2.10 -15.44 20.85
N PHE A 90 -2.89 -14.40 20.55
CA PHE A 90 -4.35 -14.50 20.51
C PHE A 90 -4.83 -15.59 19.53
N LEU A 91 -4.30 -15.62 18.31
CA LEU A 91 -4.71 -16.60 17.30
C LEU A 91 -4.32 -18.04 17.66
N GLN A 92 -3.19 -18.23 18.35
CA GLN A 92 -2.75 -19.57 18.79
C GLN A 92 -3.69 -20.20 19.83
N HIS A 93 -4.54 -19.41 20.51
CA HIS A 93 -5.59 -19.94 21.38
C HIS A 93 -6.69 -20.67 20.59
N PHE A 94 -6.88 -20.32 19.31
CA PHE A 94 -7.88 -20.94 18.44
C PHE A 94 -7.31 -22.06 17.58
N SER A 95 -6.11 -21.88 17.03
CA SER A 95 -5.44 -22.89 16.20
C SER A 95 -3.94 -22.69 16.12
N LYS A 96 -3.20 -23.80 16.15
CA LYS A 96 -1.76 -23.86 15.87
C LYS A 96 -1.44 -23.96 14.37
N ASP A 97 -2.45 -24.13 13.51
CA ASP A 97 -2.25 -24.08 12.06
C ASP A 97 -1.91 -22.65 11.62
N PRO A 98 -0.70 -22.39 11.06
CA PRO A 98 -0.29 -21.05 10.64
C PRO A 98 -1.18 -20.42 9.55
N GLN A 99 -2.00 -21.21 8.85
CA GLN A 99 -2.94 -20.68 7.89
C GLN A 99 -3.92 -19.69 8.53
N ILE A 100 -4.29 -19.88 9.81
CA ILE A 100 -5.22 -18.97 10.51
C ILE A 100 -4.67 -17.55 10.59
N MET A 101 -3.36 -17.41 10.85
CA MET A 101 -2.68 -16.12 10.94
C MET A 101 -2.56 -15.45 9.57
N VAL A 102 -2.18 -16.21 8.54
CA VAL A 102 -2.12 -15.70 7.17
C VAL A 102 -3.49 -15.21 6.71
N PHE A 103 -4.55 -15.98 6.97
CA PHE A 103 -5.91 -15.64 6.58
C PHE A 103 -6.44 -14.43 7.37
N PHE A 104 -6.24 -14.39 8.69
CA PHE A 104 -6.69 -13.28 9.52
C PHE A 104 -6.02 -11.96 9.12
N VAL A 105 -4.70 -11.96 8.92
CA VAL A 105 -3.95 -10.77 8.50
C VAL A 105 -4.39 -10.32 7.11
N ALA A 106 -4.59 -11.25 6.17
CA ALA A 106 -5.11 -10.95 4.85
C ALA A 106 -6.54 -10.36 4.88
N LEU A 107 -7.41 -10.91 5.74
CA LEU A 107 -8.77 -10.42 5.97
C LEU A 107 -8.74 -8.97 6.46
N VAL A 108 -8.07 -8.70 7.57
CA VAL A 108 -8.02 -7.36 8.17
C VAL A 108 -7.41 -6.36 7.18
N THR A 109 -6.27 -6.69 6.58
CA THR A 109 -5.56 -5.80 5.64
C THR A 109 -6.44 -5.42 4.45
N ASN A 110 -7.02 -6.40 3.75
CA ASN A 110 -7.81 -6.12 2.55
C ASN A 110 -9.16 -5.47 2.88
N VAL A 111 -9.80 -5.82 4.01
CA VAL A 111 -11.03 -5.15 4.46
C VAL A 111 -10.77 -3.65 4.69
N LEU A 112 -9.71 -3.30 5.42
CA LEU A 112 -9.36 -1.91 5.71
C LEU A 112 -9.05 -1.11 4.43
N ILE A 113 -8.31 -1.71 3.49
CA ILE A 113 -8.01 -1.10 2.19
C ILE A 113 -9.30 -0.89 1.39
N VAL A 114 -10.11 -1.93 1.20
CA VAL A 114 -11.31 -1.85 0.36
C VAL A 114 -12.35 -0.90 0.95
N ILE A 115 -12.56 -0.88 2.28
CA ILE A 115 -13.45 0.11 2.93
C ILE A 115 -12.99 1.54 2.63
N THR A 116 -11.68 1.78 2.70
CA THR A 116 -11.11 3.11 2.44
C THR A 116 -11.27 3.51 0.98
N LEU A 117 -10.99 2.61 0.04
CA LEU A 117 -11.18 2.85 -1.39
C LEU A 117 -12.67 3.01 -1.76
N TYR A 118 -13.56 2.21 -1.17
CA TYR A 118 -14.99 2.32 -1.37
C TYR A 118 -15.52 3.71 -0.95
N LYS A 119 -14.89 4.33 0.06
CA LYS A 119 -15.29 5.64 0.55
C LYS A 119 -14.71 6.82 -0.25
N TYR A 120 -13.50 6.69 -0.79
CA TYR A 120 -12.76 7.82 -1.35
C TYR A 120 -12.46 7.72 -2.84
N SER A 121 -12.67 6.58 -3.48
CA SER A 121 -12.38 6.39 -4.90
C SER A 121 -13.57 6.77 -5.79
N ARG A 122 -13.31 7.59 -6.82
CA ARG A 122 -14.34 8.00 -7.77
C ARG A 122 -14.67 6.93 -8.81
N MET A 123 -13.65 6.19 -9.23
CA MET A 123 -13.75 4.97 -10.05
C MET A 123 -13.26 3.80 -9.21
N PHE A 124 -14.19 3.18 -8.49
CA PHE A 124 -13.89 2.14 -7.50
C PHE A 124 -13.21 0.92 -8.12
N GLU A 125 -13.71 0.48 -9.28
CA GLU A 125 -13.14 -0.62 -10.06
C GLU A 125 -11.73 -0.33 -10.54
N LEU A 126 -11.43 0.91 -10.96
CA LEU A 126 -10.09 1.30 -11.38
C LEU A 126 -9.12 1.26 -10.19
N ALA A 127 -9.56 1.69 -9.01
CA ALA A 127 -8.75 1.61 -7.79
C ALA A 127 -8.43 0.15 -7.41
N LEU A 128 -9.41 -0.76 -7.45
CA LEU A 128 -9.17 -2.18 -7.15
C LEU A 128 -8.36 -2.89 -8.25
N PHE A 129 -8.58 -2.51 -9.51
CA PHE A 129 -7.77 -3.01 -10.62
C PHE A 129 -6.30 -2.63 -10.43
N VAL A 130 -6.01 -1.36 -10.15
CA VAL A 130 -4.65 -0.85 -9.92
C VAL A 130 -4.06 -1.35 -8.61
N TYR A 131 -4.87 -1.67 -7.60
CA TYR A 131 -4.40 -2.35 -6.39
C TYR A 131 -3.73 -3.68 -6.72
N ILE A 132 -4.32 -4.47 -7.62
CA ILE A 132 -3.73 -5.73 -8.08
C ILE A 132 -2.59 -5.46 -9.07
N THR A 133 -2.90 -4.74 -10.15
CA THR A 133 -1.98 -4.59 -11.30
C THR A 133 -0.81 -3.66 -11.05
N GLY A 134 -0.94 -2.72 -10.12
CA GLY A 134 0.15 -1.90 -9.60
C GLY A 134 1.09 -2.65 -8.64
N GLY A 135 0.81 -3.93 -8.35
CA GLY A 135 1.64 -4.79 -7.50
C GLY A 135 1.37 -4.66 -6.00
N MET A 136 0.58 -3.68 -5.55
CA MET A 136 0.29 -3.46 -4.13
C MET A 136 -0.39 -4.65 -3.45
N TYR A 137 -1.27 -5.37 -4.15
CA TYR A 137 -1.88 -6.59 -3.64
C TYR A 137 -0.84 -7.70 -3.41
N LEU A 138 0.14 -7.86 -4.31
CA LEU A 138 1.26 -8.77 -4.12
C LEU A 138 2.14 -8.33 -2.93
N VAL A 139 2.42 -7.03 -2.81
CA VAL A 139 3.18 -6.47 -1.68
C VAL A 139 2.41 -6.62 -0.36
N SER A 140 1.07 -6.62 -0.36
CA SER A 140 0.30 -6.91 0.86
C SER A 140 0.55 -8.33 1.41
N MET A 141 1.04 -9.22 0.55
CA MET A 141 1.44 -10.59 0.89
C MET A 141 2.95 -10.70 1.18
N ASN A 142 3.72 -9.63 0.99
CA ASN A 142 5.16 -9.53 1.22
C ASN A 142 5.49 -8.28 2.08
N GLY A 143 5.74 -8.49 3.36
CA GLY A 143 5.78 -7.43 4.36
C GLY A 143 4.49 -7.38 5.15
N ILE A 144 3.94 -8.55 5.52
CA ILE A 144 2.57 -8.67 6.04
C ILE A 144 2.30 -7.76 7.25
N ARG A 145 3.27 -7.61 8.16
CA ARG A 145 3.16 -6.74 9.34
C ARG A 145 3.09 -5.27 8.93
N GLN A 146 3.99 -4.86 8.05
CA GLN A 146 4.09 -3.48 7.59
C GLN A 146 2.86 -3.07 6.78
N PHE A 147 2.37 -3.94 5.90
CA PHE A 147 1.18 -3.67 5.10
C PHE A 147 -0.10 -3.66 5.95
N LEU A 148 -0.18 -4.51 6.98
CA LEU A 148 -1.24 -4.46 7.99
C LEU A 148 -1.24 -3.09 8.71
N ALA A 149 -0.08 -2.66 9.22
CA ALA A 149 0.07 -1.35 9.85
C ALA A 149 -0.30 -0.20 8.88
N ALA A 150 0.14 -0.28 7.62
CA ALA A 150 -0.21 0.70 6.58
C ALA A 150 -1.72 0.75 6.30
N SER A 151 -2.40 -0.40 6.25
CA SER A 151 -3.86 -0.46 6.03
C SER A 151 -4.65 0.17 7.19
N ILE A 152 -4.17 0.01 8.44
CA ILE A 152 -4.75 0.63 9.64
C ILE A 152 -4.63 2.16 9.55
N VAL A 153 -3.44 2.67 9.20
CA VAL A 153 -3.26 4.12 9.03
C VAL A 153 -4.00 4.65 7.80
N PHE A 154 -4.11 3.85 6.72
CA PHE A 154 -4.88 4.22 5.55
C PHE A 154 -6.37 4.41 5.86
N LEU A 155 -6.96 3.58 6.73
CA LEU A 155 -8.32 3.79 7.25
C LEU A 155 -8.44 5.13 8.01
N ALA A 156 -7.36 5.60 8.64
CA ALA A 156 -7.29 6.88 9.33
C ALA A 156 -7.28 8.11 8.41
N THR A 157 -7.34 7.94 7.08
CA THR A 157 -7.39 9.05 6.10
C THR A 157 -8.48 10.08 6.39
N LYS A 158 -9.61 9.68 7.00
CA LYS A 158 -10.65 10.62 7.46
C LYS A 158 -10.10 11.71 8.41
N TYR A 159 -9.08 11.37 9.21
CA TYR A 159 -8.48 12.27 10.20
C TYR A 159 -7.44 13.21 9.59
N ILE A 160 -6.87 12.86 8.43
CA ILE A 160 -6.11 13.79 7.59
C ILE A 160 -7.06 14.86 7.03
N PHE A 161 -8.21 14.41 6.48
CA PHE A 161 -9.17 15.30 5.83
C PHE A 161 -9.81 16.32 6.78
N ASN A 162 -10.23 15.86 7.96
CA ASN A 162 -10.91 16.70 8.95
C ASN A 162 -9.95 17.43 9.93
N GLY A 163 -8.65 17.16 9.85
CA GLY A 163 -7.67 17.83 10.72
C GLY A 163 -7.60 17.32 12.17
N ASN A 164 -8.21 16.18 12.49
CA ASN A 164 -8.16 15.60 13.83
C ASN A 164 -6.85 14.84 14.07
N TRP A 165 -5.78 15.60 14.29
CA TRP A 165 -4.42 15.06 14.48
C TRP A 165 -4.31 14.12 15.68
N LYS A 166 -5.04 14.39 16.78
CA LYS A 166 -5.04 13.53 17.97
C LYS A 166 -5.52 12.11 17.65
N LYS A 167 -6.67 11.98 16.96
CA LYS A 167 -7.20 10.68 16.54
C LYS A 167 -6.32 10.02 15.49
N TYR A 168 -5.70 10.79 14.61
CA TYR A 168 -4.73 10.26 13.65
C TYR A 168 -3.51 9.65 14.35
N ILE A 169 -2.86 10.41 15.24
CA ILE A 169 -1.68 9.95 16.00
C ILE A 169 -2.02 8.72 16.83
N LEU A 170 -3.18 8.68 17.50
CA LEU A 170 -3.61 7.49 18.25
C LEU A 170 -3.62 6.24 17.36
N ILE A 171 -4.16 6.33 16.14
CA ILE A 171 -4.16 5.20 15.21
C ILE A 171 -2.75 4.86 14.73
N VAL A 172 -1.90 5.86 14.47
CA VAL A 172 -0.51 5.61 14.10
C VAL A 172 0.25 4.90 15.21
N LEU A 173 0.02 5.26 16.49
CA LEU A 173 0.63 4.58 17.63
C LEU A 173 0.16 3.13 17.74
N LEU A 174 -1.14 2.87 17.54
CA LEU A 174 -1.66 1.50 17.50
C LEU A 174 -1.06 0.69 16.34
N ALA A 175 -0.92 1.30 15.16
CA ALA A 175 -0.25 0.66 14.02
C ALA A 175 1.25 0.44 14.26
N ALA A 176 1.91 1.34 15.02
CA ALA A 176 3.31 1.23 15.38
C ALA A 176 3.60 0.07 16.35
N MET A 177 2.61 -0.37 17.12
CA MET A 177 2.72 -1.61 17.91
C MET A 177 2.86 -2.84 17.00
N ILE A 178 2.24 -2.84 15.81
CA ILE A 178 2.34 -3.92 14.82
C ILE A 178 3.62 -3.79 14.00
N HIS A 179 3.98 -2.57 13.61
CA HIS A 179 5.21 -2.31 12.89
C HIS A 179 5.72 -0.89 13.14
N LYS A 180 6.85 -0.78 13.85
CA LYS A 180 7.40 0.48 14.38
C LYS A 180 7.63 1.57 13.34
N SER A 181 7.92 1.21 12.09
CA SER A 181 8.15 2.20 11.03
C SER A 181 6.92 3.07 10.71
N ALA A 182 5.72 2.70 11.18
CA ALA A 182 4.51 3.52 11.06
C ALA A 182 4.65 4.90 11.74
N LEU A 183 5.53 5.03 12.75
CA LEU A 183 5.79 6.30 13.44
C LEU A 183 6.25 7.43 12.50
N VAL A 184 6.83 7.11 11.34
CA VAL A 184 7.21 8.09 10.31
C VAL A 184 6.02 8.93 9.84
N LEU A 185 4.79 8.40 9.98
CA LEU A 185 3.56 9.08 9.54
C LEU A 185 3.11 10.21 10.48
N ILE A 186 3.63 10.27 11.71
CA ILE A 186 3.31 11.34 12.67
C ILE A 186 3.77 12.71 12.15
N PRO A 187 5.07 12.94 11.85
CA PRO A 187 5.50 14.23 11.29
C PRO A 187 4.87 14.48 9.91
N ILE A 188 4.72 13.43 9.08
CA ILE A 188 4.14 13.54 7.74
C ILE A 188 2.71 14.05 7.76
N TYR A 189 1.92 13.72 8.79
CA TYR A 189 0.56 14.24 8.95
C TYR A 189 0.48 15.77 8.80
N PHE A 190 1.40 16.49 9.46
CA PHE A 190 1.40 17.95 9.46
C PHE A 190 1.86 18.53 8.12
N LEU A 191 2.67 17.77 7.39
CA LEU A 191 3.21 18.16 6.10
C LEU A 191 2.18 17.98 4.97
N VAL A 192 1.51 16.83 4.92
CA VAL A 192 0.62 16.50 3.78
C VAL A 192 -0.65 17.35 3.73
N ARG A 193 -0.99 18.02 4.84
CA ARG A 193 -2.19 18.89 4.93
C ARG A 193 -1.99 20.28 4.32
N ARG A 194 -0.83 20.56 3.73
CA ARG A 194 -0.56 21.77 2.94
C ARG A 194 -1.13 21.64 1.53
N ARG A 195 -1.19 22.75 0.79
CA ARG A 195 -1.57 22.75 -0.63
C ARG A 195 -0.49 21.99 -1.42
N ALA A 196 -0.89 21.11 -2.35
CA ALA A 196 0.07 20.38 -3.15
C ALA A 196 0.76 21.31 -4.18
N TRP A 197 2.02 21.01 -4.48
CA TRP A 197 2.91 21.80 -5.36
C TRP A 197 3.13 23.24 -4.88
N ALA A 198 3.03 23.49 -3.57
CA ALA A 198 3.39 24.75 -2.95
C ALA A 198 4.87 24.73 -2.51
N TRP A 199 5.40 25.89 -2.12
CA TRP A 199 6.76 26.01 -1.56
C TRP A 199 7.06 24.95 -0.48
N ASP A 200 6.12 24.73 0.44
CA ASP A 200 6.22 23.71 1.49
C ASP A 200 6.42 22.30 0.94
N THR A 201 5.80 21.98 -0.19
CA THR A 201 5.99 20.69 -0.89
C THR A 201 7.43 20.58 -1.38
N TYR A 202 8.00 21.63 -1.98
CA TYR A 202 9.38 21.61 -2.46
C TYR A 202 10.39 21.51 -1.31
N VAL A 203 10.13 22.18 -0.19
CA VAL A 203 10.95 22.05 1.03
C VAL A 203 10.92 20.61 1.55
N LEU A 204 9.76 19.95 1.53
CA LEU A 204 9.64 18.54 1.89
C LEU A 204 10.45 17.64 0.96
N LEU A 205 10.30 17.83 -0.36
CA LEU A 205 11.05 17.07 -1.37
C LEU A 205 12.56 17.22 -1.15
N PHE A 206 13.01 18.44 -0.87
CA PHE A 206 14.41 18.76 -0.59
C PHE A 206 14.94 18.01 0.64
N PHE A 207 14.25 18.07 1.78
CA PHE A 207 14.68 17.36 2.99
C PHE A 207 14.63 15.83 2.84
N SER A 208 13.63 15.28 2.16
CA SER A 208 13.57 13.85 1.87
C SER A 208 14.75 13.38 1.03
N VAL A 209 15.20 14.18 0.06
CA VAL A 209 16.39 13.89 -0.74
C VAL A 209 17.67 14.01 0.08
N ILE A 210 17.80 15.03 0.93
CA ILE A 210 18.96 15.20 1.83
C ILE A 210 19.12 14.02 2.77
N ILE A 211 18.02 13.58 3.43
CA ILE A 211 18.05 12.45 4.36
C ILE A 211 18.56 11.20 3.67
N VAL A 212 18.24 11.02 2.39
CA VAL A 212 18.66 9.85 1.61
C VAL A 212 20.08 9.93 1.13
N ILE A 213 20.50 11.08 0.60
CA ILE A 213 21.90 11.27 0.22
C ILE A 213 22.77 11.05 1.47
N GLY A 214 22.39 11.70 2.58
CA GLY A 214 23.03 11.54 3.88
C GLY A 214 22.95 10.13 4.45
N PHE A 215 21.94 9.31 4.10
CA PHE A 215 21.84 7.93 4.56
C PHE A 215 23.00 7.07 4.03
N ASN A 216 23.43 7.28 2.79
CA ASN A 216 24.57 6.53 2.24
C ASN A 216 25.89 6.92 2.91
N GLN A 217 26.13 8.23 3.12
CA GLN A 217 27.30 8.68 3.90
C GLN A 217 27.26 8.19 5.35
N PHE A 218 26.10 8.29 6.01
CA PHE A 218 25.91 7.85 7.39
C PHE A 218 26.09 6.34 7.53
N SER A 219 25.47 5.54 6.65
CA SER A 219 25.59 4.08 6.66
C SER A 219 27.03 3.66 6.40
N SER A 220 27.71 4.27 5.42
CA SER A 220 29.12 4.01 5.15
C SER A 220 30.02 4.35 6.35
N ALA A 221 29.81 5.50 7.00
CA ALA A 221 30.54 5.88 8.20
C ALA A 221 30.28 4.92 9.38
N LEU A 222 29.02 4.51 9.57
CA LEU A 222 28.61 3.56 10.60
C LEU A 222 29.24 2.19 10.38
N PHE A 223 29.18 1.64 9.16
CA PHE A 223 29.75 0.34 8.85
C PHE A 223 31.28 0.36 8.85
N SER A 224 31.92 1.47 8.47
CA SER A 224 33.37 1.64 8.62
C SER A 224 33.80 1.66 10.09
N ALA A 225 33.01 2.30 10.97
CA ALA A 225 33.26 2.26 12.42
C ALA A 225 33.04 0.86 13.03
N LEU A 226 32.25 0.02 12.36
CA LEU A 226 31.93 -1.35 12.77
C LEU A 226 32.74 -2.41 12.01
N GLU A 227 33.71 -2.01 11.19
CA GLU A 227 34.44 -2.88 10.25
C GLU A 227 35.19 -4.02 10.97
N SER A 228 35.68 -3.77 12.19
CA SER A 228 36.35 -4.77 13.04
C SER A 228 35.39 -5.65 13.86
N THR A 229 34.08 -5.51 13.68
CA THR A 229 33.05 -6.28 14.39
C THR A 229 32.44 -7.35 13.48
N GLN A 230 31.58 -8.20 14.06
CA GLN A 230 30.75 -9.13 13.30
C GLN A 230 29.83 -8.44 12.28
N TYR A 231 29.77 -7.10 12.19
CA TYR A 231 28.95 -6.37 11.22
C TYR A 231 29.74 -5.81 10.02
N GLY A 232 31.06 -6.00 9.96
CA GLY A 232 31.90 -5.48 8.86
C GLY A 232 31.54 -6.00 7.47
N HIS A 233 30.98 -7.22 7.39
CA HIS A 233 30.56 -7.84 6.12
C HIS A 233 29.33 -7.18 5.47
N TYR A 234 28.61 -6.31 6.19
CA TYR A 234 27.50 -5.53 5.62
C TYR A 234 27.97 -4.37 4.74
N LYS A 235 29.26 -3.99 4.81
CA LYS A 235 29.85 -2.91 4.00
C LYS A 235 29.79 -3.19 2.49
N ASP A 236 29.90 -4.46 2.09
CA ASP A 236 29.90 -4.89 0.68
C ASP A 236 28.52 -5.43 0.23
N PHE A 237 27.50 -5.37 1.08
CA PHE A 237 26.18 -5.91 0.80
C PHE A 237 25.33 -4.94 -0.03
N ALA A 238 25.39 -5.08 -1.36
CA ALA A 238 24.64 -4.28 -2.31
C ALA A 238 23.48 -5.10 -2.93
N GLU A 239 22.30 -5.09 -2.30
CA GLU A 239 21.08 -5.74 -2.85
C GLU A 239 20.42 -4.93 -3.98
N GLY A 240 21.10 -3.92 -4.52
CA GLY A 240 20.60 -3.07 -5.60
C GLY A 240 19.39 -2.21 -5.19
N GLY A 241 18.74 -1.63 -6.19
CA GLY A 241 17.59 -0.76 -6.02
C GLY A 241 16.36 -1.22 -6.78
N ALA A 242 15.24 -0.55 -6.51
CA ALA A 242 13.99 -0.78 -7.20
C ALA A 242 14.11 -0.49 -8.71
N ASN A 243 13.35 -1.26 -9.50
CA ASN A 243 13.28 -1.07 -10.95
C ASN A 243 12.74 0.33 -11.29
N VAL A 244 13.44 1.05 -12.19
CA VAL A 244 13.07 2.39 -12.68
C VAL A 244 11.66 2.41 -13.27
N LEU A 245 11.17 1.30 -13.82
CA LEU A 245 9.79 1.20 -14.32
C LEU A 245 8.76 1.46 -13.20
N ARG A 246 9.03 1.04 -11.95
CA ARG A 246 8.15 1.31 -10.81
C ARG A 246 8.05 2.81 -10.52
N VAL A 247 9.13 3.56 -10.73
CA VAL A 247 9.15 5.02 -10.61
C VAL A 247 8.27 5.63 -11.68
N ALA A 248 8.45 5.23 -12.94
CA ALA A 248 7.65 5.72 -14.06
C ALA A 248 6.15 5.49 -13.83
N VAL A 249 5.77 4.26 -13.45
CA VAL A 249 4.37 3.90 -13.14
C VAL A 249 3.82 4.70 -11.95
N SER A 250 4.61 4.90 -10.90
CA SER A 250 4.22 5.73 -9.75
C SER A 250 4.07 7.21 -10.09
N ALA A 251 4.81 7.70 -11.09
CA ALA A 251 4.78 9.10 -11.51
C ALA A 251 3.56 9.44 -12.36
N VAL A 252 3.04 8.50 -13.18
CA VAL A 252 1.93 8.77 -14.12
C VAL A 252 0.71 9.40 -13.43
N PRO A 253 0.14 8.85 -12.33
CA PRO A 253 -1.02 9.46 -11.67
C PRO A 253 -0.74 10.87 -11.17
N ILE A 254 0.49 11.14 -10.72
CA ILE A 254 0.90 12.42 -10.14
C ILE A 254 1.06 13.48 -11.24
N VAL A 255 1.69 13.11 -12.35
CA VAL A 255 1.85 13.99 -13.52
C VAL A 255 0.47 14.37 -14.07
N LEU A 256 -0.42 13.39 -14.25
CA LEU A 256 -1.79 13.65 -14.71
C LEU A 256 -2.58 14.52 -13.72
N ALA A 257 -2.42 14.29 -12.41
CA ALA A 257 -3.01 15.12 -11.37
C ALA A 257 -2.48 16.56 -11.41
N TYR A 258 -1.19 16.76 -11.70
CA TYR A 258 -0.59 18.09 -11.83
C TYR A 258 -1.14 18.86 -13.04
N LEU A 259 -1.26 18.20 -14.19
CA LEU A 259 -1.85 18.77 -15.40
C LEU A 259 -3.32 19.16 -15.20
N GLY A 260 -4.08 18.35 -14.45
CA GLY A 260 -5.50 18.59 -14.15
C GLY A 260 -5.78 19.21 -12.78
N ARG A 261 -4.79 19.81 -12.10
CA ARG A 261 -4.85 20.13 -10.66
C ARG A 261 -5.99 21.05 -10.24
N GLU A 262 -6.32 22.07 -11.03
CA GLU A 262 -7.38 23.01 -10.66
C GLU A 262 -8.75 22.32 -10.71
N LYS A 263 -9.00 21.55 -11.77
CA LYS A 263 -10.20 20.71 -11.87
C LYS A 263 -10.23 19.62 -10.81
N LEU A 264 -9.08 19.04 -10.44
CA LEU A 264 -9.00 18.04 -9.37
C LEU A 264 -9.41 18.63 -8.03
N ARG A 265 -8.99 19.87 -7.72
CA ARG A 265 -9.42 20.59 -6.51
C ARG A 265 -10.90 20.95 -6.54
N GLU A 266 -11.44 21.30 -7.70
CA GLU A 266 -12.87 21.59 -7.86
C GLU A 266 -13.72 20.34 -7.57
N VAL A 267 -13.42 19.20 -8.23
CA VAL A 267 -14.21 17.98 -8.09
C VAL A 267 -13.92 17.19 -6.81
N PHE A 268 -12.74 17.41 -6.22
CA PHE A 268 -12.31 16.80 -4.96
C PHE A 268 -11.52 17.82 -4.13
N PRO A 269 -12.19 18.65 -3.31
CA PRO A 269 -11.54 19.75 -2.55
C PRO A 269 -10.47 19.33 -1.54
N LYS A 270 -10.41 18.06 -1.14
CA LYS A 270 -9.37 17.51 -0.25
C LYS A 270 -8.28 16.72 -1.00
N SER A 271 -8.25 16.82 -2.33
CA SER A 271 -7.31 16.11 -3.20
C SER A 271 -5.85 16.45 -2.92
N ASP A 272 -5.52 17.69 -2.53
CA ASP A 272 -4.13 18.10 -2.22
C ASP A 272 -3.47 17.16 -1.20
N TYR A 273 -4.23 16.65 -0.22
CA TYR A 273 -3.67 15.76 0.82
C TYR A 273 -3.32 14.38 0.27
N ILE A 274 -4.13 13.88 -0.67
CA ILE A 274 -3.91 12.61 -1.38
C ILE A 274 -2.73 12.76 -2.35
N VAL A 275 -2.66 13.89 -3.05
CA VAL A 275 -1.55 14.23 -3.94
C VAL A 275 -0.24 14.31 -3.15
N ASN A 276 -0.21 14.99 -2.00
CA ASN A 276 0.98 15.09 -1.17
C ASN A 276 1.45 13.73 -0.66
N MET A 277 0.54 12.88 -0.16
CA MET A 277 0.89 11.49 0.19
C MET A 277 1.47 10.73 -1.00
N SER A 278 0.87 10.88 -2.19
CA SER A 278 1.35 10.22 -3.41
C SER A 278 2.72 10.74 -3.86
N LEU A 279 2.97 12.05 -3.75
CA LEU A 279 4.25 12.70 -4.04
C LEU A 279 5.36 12.19 -3.13
N ILE A 280 5.09 12.08 -1.81
CA ILE A 280 6.03 11.49 -0.86
C ILE A 280 6.32 10.03 -1.23
N GLY A 281 5.30 9.27 -1.61
CA GLY A 281 5.47 7.91 -2.11
C GLY A 281 6.36 7.82 -3.36
N LEU A 282 6.17 8.73 -4.33
CA LEU A 282 7.02 8.81 -5.51
C LEU A 282 8.48 9.12 -5.15
N VAL A 283 8.70 10.02 -4.19
CA VAL A 283 10.04 10.38 -3.72
C VAL A 283 10.73 9.15 -3.15
N PHE A 284 10.09 8.44 -2.21
CA PHE A 284 10.62 7.19 -1.68
C PHE A 284 10.85 6.13 -2.78
N MET A 285 10.02 6.11 -3.83
CA MET A 285 10.22 5.21 -4.96
C MET A 285 11.42 5.60 -5.84
N ILE A 286 11.65 6.90 -6.07
CA ILE A 286 12.86 7.38 -6.78
C ILE A 286 14.09 7.00 -5.97
N ILE A 287 14.07 7.29 -4.68
CA ILE A 287 15.14 6.96 -3.74
C ILE A 287 15.40 5.45 -3.71
N SER A 288 14.35 4.63 -3.76
CA SER A 288 14.51 3.18 -3.68
C SER A 288 15.24 2.58 -4.87
N THR A 289 15.37 3.30 -6.00
CA THR A 289 16.26 2.90 -7.11
C THR A 289 17.73 2.86 -6.71
N GLN A 290 18.11 3.51 -5.61
CA GLN A 290 19.46 3.46 -5.05
C GLN A 290 19.62 2.35 -4.00
N ASN A 291 18.57 2.12 -3.21
CA ASN A 291 18.55 1.06 -2.21
C ASN A 291 17.12 0.57 -1.97
N TRP A 292 16.87 -0.72 -2.19
CA TRP A 292 15.56 -1.33 -2.07
C TRP A 292 14.91 -1.14 -0.69
N ILE A 293 15.67 -0.90 0.39
CA ILE A 293 15.13 -0.70 1.74
C ILE A 293 14.11 0.44 1.77
N PHE A 294 14.32 1.48 0.94
CA PHE A 294 13.40 2.61 0.84
C PHE A 294 12.08 2.24 0.17
N ALA A 295 12.03 1.15 -0.60
CA ALA A 295 10.79 0.62 -1.15
C ALA A 295 9.82 0.19 -0.04
N ARG A 296 10.31 -0.20 1.15
CA ARG A 296 9.46 -0.51 2.31
C ARG A 296 8.68 0.70 2.80
N PHE A 297 9.25 1.90 2.77
CA PHE A 297 8.55 3.13 3.13
C PHE A 297 7.42 3.46 2.15
N THR A 298 7.56 3.09 0.87
CA THR A 298 6.53 3.34 -0.15
C THR A 298 5.20 2.66 0.17
N ILE A 299 5.19 1.58 0.97
CA ILE A 299 3.98 0.84 1.38
C ILE A 299 2.95 1.74 2.03
N TYR A 300 3.38 2.70 2.86
CA TYR A 300 2.46 3.63 3.53
C TYR A 300 1.82 4.64 2.60
N PHE A 301 2.47 4.95 1.48
CA PHE A 301 2.09 6.03 0.57
C PHE A 301 1.41 5.53 -0.70
N SER A 302 1.76 4.33 -1.18
CA SER A 302 1.25 3.75 -2.42
C SER A 302 -0.27 3.56 -2.39
N LEU A 303 -0.85 3.25 -1.22
CA LEU A 303 -2.31 3.17 -1.05
C LEU A 303 -3.04 4.48 -1.41
N TYR A 304 -2.40 5.63 -1.22
CA TYR A 304 -2.96 6.93 -1.61
C TYR A 304 -2.95 7.14 -3.13
N GLN A 305 -2.03 6.51 -3.87
CA GLN A 305 -2.04 6.53 -5.34
C GLN A 305 -3.28 5.83 -5.89
N LEU A 306 -3.83 4.83 -5.19
CA LEU A 306 -5.09 4.15 -5.56
C LEU A 306 -6.29 5.09 -5.49
N ILE A 307 -6.33 5.96 -4.48
CA ILE A 307 -7.33 7.03 -4.42
C ILE A 307 -7.10 7.97 -5.58
N LEU A 308 -5.86 8.47 -5.77
CA LEU A 308 -5.53 9.45 -6.80
C LEU A 308 -5.92 8.97 -8.21
N ILE A 309 -5.48 7.77 -8.61
CA ILE A 309 -5.72 7.22 -9.95
C ILE A 309 -7.21 7.09 -10.27
N SER A 310 -8.04 6.80 -9.25
CA SER A 310 -9.49 6.69 -9.41
C SER A 310 -10.17 8.00 -9.80
N TRP A 311 -9.53 9.15 -9.58
CA TRP A 311 -10.05 10.48 -9.92
C TRP A 311 -9.52 11.00 -11.26
N ILE A 312 -8.39 10.46 -11.76
CA ILE A 312 -7.69 10.97 -12.95
C ILE A 312 -8.58 11.03 -14.18
N VAL A 313 -9.37 9.99 -14.45
CA VAL A 313 -10.24 9.94 -15.65
C VAL A 313 -11.25 11.09 -15.67
N VAL A 314 -11.73 11.55 -14.51
CA VAL A 314 -12.72 12.64 -14.43
C VAL A 314 -12.12 13.99 -14.81
N LEU A 315 -10.79 14.13 -14.71
CA LEU A 315 -10.05 15.35 -15.08
C LEU A 315 -10.09 15.60 -16.59
N PHE A 316 -10.24 14.56 -17.40
CA PHE A 316 -10.31 14.69 -18.85
C PHE A 316 -11.70 15.14 -19.35
N SER A 317 -11.72 15.64 -20.59
CA SER A 317 -12.95 15.99 -21.29
C SER A 317 -13.80 14.74 -21.52
N LYS A 318 -15.13 14.88 -21.60
CA LYS A 318 -16.05 13.72 -21.70
C LYS A 318 -15.70 12.78 -22.86
N LYS A 319 -15.25 13.33 -24.01
CA LYS A 319 -14.85 12.55 -25.20
C LYS A 319 -13.59 11.72 -24.97
N ASP A 320 -12.65 12.20 -24.14
CA ASP A 320 -11.35 11.54 -23.94
C ASP A 320 -11.34 10.56 -22.75
N ARG A 321 -12.38 10.60 -21.89
CA ARG A 321 -12.44 9.77 -20.67
C ARG A 321 -12.31 8.29 -20.95
N ASN A 322 -12.99 7.79 -21.99
CA ASN A 322 -12.93 6.38 -22.35
C ASN A 322 -11.52 5.99 -22.80
N PHE A 323 -10.90 6.81 -23.65
CA PHE A 323 -9.52 6.59 -24.10
C PHE A 323 -8.56 6.51 -22.91
N VAL A 324 -8.62 7.47 -21.97
CA VAL A 324 -7.77 7.48 -20.78
C VAL A 324 -8.05 6.28 -19.87
N TYR A 325 -9.32 5.94 -19.64
CA TYR A 325 -9.69 4.79 -18.81
C TYR A 325 -9.13 3.48 -19.38
N TYR A 326 -9.37 3.18 -20.65
CA TYR A 326 -8.87 1.96 -21.28
C TYR A 326 -7.35 1.97 -21.44
N GLY A 327 -6.75 3.13 -21.71
CA GLY A 327 -5.29 3.30 -21.71
C GLY A 327 -4.67 2.96 -20.36
N LEU A 328 -5.23 3.45 -19.25
CA LEU A 328 -4.78 3.11 -17.90
C LEU A 328 -4.91 1.61 -17.64
N LEU A 329 -6.05 0.98 -17.98
CA LEU A 329 -6.22 -0.46 -17.82
C LEU A 329 -5.16 -1.25 -18.58
N LEU A 330 -4.92 -0.91 -19.84
CA LEU A 330 -3.94 -1.58 -20.68
C LEU A 330 -2.52 -1.40 -20.15
N CYS A 331 -2.11 -0.18 -19.83
CA CYS A 331 -0.77 0.11 -19.32
C CYS A 331 -0.49 -0.62 -18.00
N TYR A 332 -1.44 -0.60 -17.05
CA TYR A 332 -1.28 -1.32 -15.79
C TYR A 332 -1.34 -2.83 -15.98
N LEU A 333 -2.11 -3.35 -16.94
CA LEU A 333 -2.11 -4.79 -17.26
C LEU A 333 -0.75 -5.25 -17.83
N ILE A 334 -0.17 -4.48 -18.75
CA ILE A 334 1.16 -4.74 -19.31
C ILE A 334 2.21 -4.69 -18.20
N TYR A 335 2.16 -3.65 -17.35
CA TYR A 335 3.05 -3.54 -16.21
C TYR A 335 2.91 -4.73 -15.26
N TYR A 336 1.68 -5.14 -14.93
CA TYR A 336 1.44 -6.29 -14.05
C TYR A 336 2.00 -7.59 -14.61
N PHE A 337 1.86 -7.82 -15.92
CA PHE A 337 2.46 -8.95 -16.61
C PHE A 337 3.99 -8.91 -16.53
N TYR A 338 4.59 -7.77 -16.90
CA TYR A 338 6.05 -7.59 -16.82
C TYR A 338 6.56 -7.83 -15.41
N GLU A 339 5.97 -7.16 -14.41
CA GLU A 339 6.42 -7.21 -13.03
C GLU A 339 6.25 -8.61 -12.44
N SER A 340 5.07 -9.20 -12.57
CA SER A 340 4.73 -10.45 -11.88
C SER A 340 5.24 -11.69 -12.60
N VAL A 341 5.27 -11.69 -13.95
CA VAL A 341 5.65 -12.86 -14.74
C VAL A 341 7.11 -12.78 -15.16
N ILE A 342 7.56 -11.66 -15.73
CA ILE A 342 8.90 -11.53 -16.30
C ILE A 342 9.93 -11.22 -15.21
N SER A 343 9.67 -10.18 -14.40
CA SER A 343 10.66 -9.68 -13.45
C SER A 343 10.75 -10.53 -12.18
N LEU A 344 9.61 -10.94 -11.62
CA LEU A 344 9.56 -11.63 -10.33
C LEU A 344 9.30 -13.13 -10.44
N GLY A 345 8.82 -13.62 -11.60
CA GLY A 345 8.51 -15.04 -11.78
C GLY A 345 7.52 -15.58 -10.74
N ILE A 346 6.51 -14.80 -10.36
CA ILE A 346 5.61 -15.12 -9.25
C ILE A 346 4.86 -16.42 -9.52
N ILE A 347 5.03 -17.39 -8.62
CA ILE A 347 4.21 -18.59 -8.56
C ILE A 347 3.32 -18.45 -7.34
N TYR A 348 2.02 -18.65 -7.50
CA TYR A 348 1.09 -18.68 -6.37
C TYR A 348 0.87 -20.15 -6.02
N THR A 349 1.04 -20.51 -4.74
CA THR A 349 0.69 -21.83 -4.24
C THR A 349 -0.23 -21.73 -3.02
N SER A 350 -1.07 -22.74 -2.85
CA SER A 350 -2.02 -22.88 -1.75
C SER A 350 -2.26 -24.38 -1.51
N LYS A 351 -2.54 -24.75 -0.26
CA LYS A 351 -3.03 -26.10 0.07
C LYS A 351 -4.51 -26.29 -0.27
N TYR A 352 -5.26 -25.21 -0.49
CA TYR A 352 -6.71 -25.20 -0.61
C TYR A 352 -7.21 -24.84 -2.01
N ILE A 353 -6.38 -24.14 -2.79
CA ILE A 353 -6.69 -23.74 -4.17
C ILE A 353 -5.61 -24.34 -5.08
N SER A 354 -5.98 -25.36 -5.84
CA SER A 354 -5.14 -25.95 -6.90
C SER A 354 -5.83 -25.79 -8.25
N LEU A 355 -5.12 -25.21 -9.22
CA LEU A 355 -5.55 -25.05 -10.61
C LEU A 355 -4.37 -25.31 -11.54
#